data_AF-A0A6M1EBE6-F1
#
_entry.id   AF-A0A6M1EBE6-F1
#
_cell.length_a   1.000
_cell.length_b   1.000
_cell.length_c   1.000
_cell.angle_alpha   90.00
_cell.angle_beta   90.00
_cell.angle_gamma   90.00
#
_symmetry.space_group_name_H-M   'P 1'
#
loop_
_entity.id
_entity.type
_entity.pdbx_description
1 polymer ?
#
loop_
_entity_poly.entity_id
_entity_poly.type
_entity_poly.pdbx_seq_one_letter_code
_entity_poly.pdbx_strand_id
1 'polypeptide(L)'
;FMTDEKPVLSTGAEVSSWAGNGYDYAMVSLVSKFDYSWRYRYFLGASFRQDQSSRFSPEHRTGNFWSVSGAYRITNEPWDWVKSIKPVFNNIKFKGSYGYNGTLPSSYYSWRTLFNGTGRYNSEHALSQSFRGTYDLSWEKNKILNVGVDLGMFKDKIKITAEYYRRKSSDLLQDVPVS
;
A
#
# COMPACT_ATOMS: atom_id res chain seq x y z
N PHE A 1 -23.86 -34.43 23.38
CA PHE A 1 -23.21 -35.51 22.62
C PHE A 1 -23.92 -36.81 22.97
N MET A 2 -24.32 -37.62 21.98
CA MET A 2 -24.74 -39.00 22.22
C MET A 2 -23.54 -39.76 22.78
N THR A 3 -23.72 -40.43 23.91
CA THR A 3 -22.75 -41.36 24.48
C THR A 3 -23.37 -42.74 24.55
N ASP A 4 -22.53 -43.76 24.53
CA ASP A 4 -22.92 -45.18 24.51
C ASP A 4 -23.74 -45.59 25.75
N GLU A 5 -23.76 -44.77 26.81
CA GLU A 5 -24.42 -45.05 28.07
C GLU A 5 -25.92 -44.71 28.11
N LYS A 6 -26.47 -44.00 27.09
CA LYS A 6 -27.92 -43.67 27.03
C LYS A 6 -28.50 -43.77 25.61
N PRO A 7 -28.92 -44.97 25.16
CA PRO A 7 -29.48 -45.20 23.83
C PRO A 7 -30.99 -44.89 23.82
N VAL A 8 -31.36 -43.63 24.03
CA VAL A 8 -32.77 -43.20 23.93
C VAL A 8 -32.95 -42.52 22.57
N LEU A 9 -33.87 -43.00 21.73
CA LEU A 9 -34.15 -42.42 20.40
C LEU A 9 -34.56 -40.93 20.45
N SER A 10 -34.97 -40.41 21.62
CA SER A 10 -35.35 -39.00 21.83
C SER A 10 -34.18 -38.05 22.09
N THR A 11 -32.92 -38.52 22.12
CA THR A 11 -31.72 -37.67 22.33
C THR A 11 -30.98 -37.38 21.03
N GLY A 12 -31.70 -37.28 19.91
CA GLY A 12 -31.19 -36.73 18.66
C GLY A 12 -30.80 -35.26 18.85
N ALA A 13 -29.56 -35.00 19.22
CA ALA A 13 -29.01 -33.66 19.25
C ALA A 13 -28.65 -33.25 17.82
N GLU A 14 -29.48 -32.43 17.18
CA GLU A 14 -29.09 -31.76 15.94
C GLU A 14 -27.97 -30.77 16.25
N VAL A 15 -26.90 -30.79 15.44
CA VAL A 15 -25.85 -29.77 15.48
C VAL A 15 -26.50 -28.44 15.11
N SER A 16 -26.73 -27.59 16.11
CA SER A 16 -27.44 -26.31 15.95
C SER A 16 -26.57 -25.23 15.31
N SER A 17 -25.24 -25.38 15.33
CA SER A 17 -24.30 -24.53 14.59
C SER A 17 -22.93 -25.21 14.42
N TRP A 18 -22.32 -25.01 13.26
CA TRP A 18 -20.89 -25.21 13.04
C TRP A 18 -20.32 -23.92 12.46
N ALA A 19 -19.09 -23.56 12.83
CA ALA A 19 -18.43 -22.37 12.30
C ALA A 19 -16.99 -22.72 11.89
N GLY A 20 -16.59 -22.25 10.72
CA GLY A 20 -15.23 -22.34 10.21
C GLY A 20 -14.96 -21.15 9.31
N ASN A 21 -13.80 -20.52 9.45
CA ASN A 21 -13.39 -19.39 8.62
C ASN A 21 -12.01 -19.67 8.05
N GLY A 22 -11.81 -19.36 6.77
CA GLY A 22 -10.53 -19.45 6.08
C GLY A 22 -10.38 -18.27 5.12
N TYR A 23 -9.18 -17.72 5.05
CA TYR A 23 -8.86 -16.61 4.16
C TYR A 23 -7.62 -16.95 3.35
N ASP A 24 -7.74 -16.90 2.03
CA ASP A 24 -6.62 -17.05 1.12
C ASP A 24 -6.39 -15.73 0.39
N TYR A 25 -5.14 -15.34 0.29
CA TYR A 25 -4.74 -14.19 -0.50
C TYR A 25 -3.37 -14.41 -1.14
N ALA A 26 -3.20 -13.85 -2.32
CA ALA A 26 -1.95 -13.88 -3.05
C ALA A 26 -1.64 -12.48 -3.58
N MET A 27 -0.36 -12.14 -3.60
CA MET A 27 0.14 -10.93 -4.22
C MET A 27 1.40 -11.25 -5.01
N VAL A 28 1.44 -10.79 -6.25
CA VAL A 28 2.60 -10.92 -7.13
C VAL A 28 3.06 -9.52 -7.50
N SER A 29 4.37 -9.28 -7.38
CA SER A 29 4.97 -7.97 -7.59
C SER A 29 6.14 -8.06 -8.54
N LEU A 30 6.14 -7.23 -9.56
CA LEU A 30 7.31 -6.95 -10.39
C LEU A 30 7.89 -5.59 -9.96
N VAL A 31 9.16 -5.54 -9.60
CA VAL A 31 9.83 -4.32 -9.15
C VAL A 31 11.08 -4.09 -10.00
N SER A 32 11.26 -2.85 -10.44
CA SER A 32 12.44 -2.39 -11.16
C SER A 32 12.90 -1.05 -10.59
N LYS A 33 14.22 -0.88 -10.50
CA LYS A 33 14.83 0.34 -9.97
C LYS A 33 16.07 0.68 -10.77
N PHE A 34 16.21 1.96 -11.08
CA PHE A 34 17.36 2.54 -11.75
C PHE A 34 17.89 3.70 -10.93
N ASP A 35 19.18 3.65 -10.60
CA ASP A 35 19.87 4.71 -9.88
C ASP A 35 21.09 5.13 -10.70
N TYR A 36 21.26 6.43 -10.88
CA TYR A 36 22.38 7.01 -11.61
C TYR A 36 23.03 8.14 -10.81
N SER A 37 24.35 8.12 -10.73
CA SER A 37 25.15 9.13 -10.06
C SER A 37 26.22 9.62 -11.01
N TRP A 38 26.22 10.93 -11.30
CA TRP A 38 27.26 11.56 -12.10
C TRP A 38 28.14 12.45 -11.23
N ARG A 39 29.44 12.09 -11.16
CA ARG A 39 30.48 12.86 -10.46
C ARG A 39 30.14 13.22 -9.01
N TYR A 40 29.27 12.44 -8.36
CA TYR A 40 28.74 12.73 -7.02
C TYR A 40 28.08 14.12 -6.89
N ARG A 41 27.58 14.67 -8.00
CA ARG A 41 26.90 15.98 -8.08
C ARG A 41 25.43 15.79 -8.39
N TYR A 42 25.15 15.02 -9.42
CA TYR A 42 23.81 14.75 -9.89
C TYR A 42 23.44 13.32 -9.56
N PHE A 43 22.30 13.16 -8.92
CA PHE A 43 21.72 11.89 -8.57
C PHE A 43 20.36 11.84 -9.22
N LEU A 44 20.10 10.78 -9.98
CA LEU A 44 18.81 10.51 -10.58
C LEU A 44 18.39 9.11 -10.14
N GLY A 45 17.13 8.98 -9.77
CA GLY A 45 16.54 7.70 -9.39
C GLY A 45 15.19 7.55 -10.07
N ALA A 46 14.93 6.38 -10.62
CA ALA A 46 13.62 6.00 -11.12
C ALA A 46 13.28 4.62 -10.58
N SER A 47 12.02 4.39 -10.25
CA SER A 47 11.53 3.06 -9.91
C SER A 47 10.16 2.85 -10.51
N PHE A 48 9.90 1.61 -10.89
CA PHE A 48 8.63 1.16 -11.40
C PHE A 48 8.30 -0.17 -10.74
N ARG A 49 7.04 -0.30 -10.31
CA ARG A 49 6.50 -1.45 -9.62
C ARG A 49 5.12 -1.76 -10.19
N GLN A 50 4.88 -3.02 -10.49
CA GLN A 50 3.56 -3.53 -10.83
C GLN A 50 3.15 -4.56 -9.79
N ASP A 51 2.04 -4.32 -9.10
CA ASP A 51 1.49 -5.23 -8.10
C ASP A 51 0.17 -5.82 -8.57
N GLN A 52 0.00 -7.13 -8.42
CA GLN A 52 -1.24 -7.84 -8.66
C GLN A 52 -1.72 -8.47 -7.36
N SER A 53 -2.94 -8.17 -6.91
CA SER A 53 -3.50 -8.73 -5.67
C SER A 53 -4.80 -9.47 -5.91
N SER A 54 -4.97 -10.64 -5.29
CA SER A 54 -6.22 -11.42 -5.32
C SER A 54 -7.39 -10.75 -4.61
N ARG A 55 -7.15 -9.64 -3.88
CA ARG A 55 -8.17 -8.86 -3.18
C ARG A 55 -9.02 -7.99 -4.10
N PHE A 56 -8.70 -7.93 -5.38
CA PHE A 56 -9.49 -7.27 -6.41
C PHE A 56 -9.98 -8.28 -7.44
N SER A 57 -10.92 -7.85 -8.28
CA SER A 57 -11.37 -8.65 -9.43
C SER A 57 -10.23 -8.92 -10.41
N PRO A 58 -10.32 -9.98 -11.23
CA PRO A 58 -9.29 -10.30 -12.23
C PRO A 58 -8.93 -9.16 -13.19
N GLU A 59 -9.88 -8.24 -13.43
CA GLU A 59 -9.74 -7.08 -14.31
C GLU A 59 -9.08 -5.88 -13.62
N HIS A 60 -9.25 -5.71 -12.31
CA HIS A 60 -8.75 -4.55 -11.54
C HIS A 60 -7.60 -4.86 -10.58
N ARG A 61 -7.13 -6.11 -10.54
CA ARG A 61 -6.04 -6.56 -9.64
C ARG A 61 -4.68 -5.93 -9.87
N THR A 62 -4.41 -5.41 -11.07
CA THR A 62 -3.10 -4.86 -11.42
C THR A 62 -3.00 -3.37 -11.10
N GLY A 63 -2.07 -3.00 -10.22
CA GLY A 63 -1.70 -1.62 -9.90
C GLY A 63 -0.29 -1.30 -10.40
N ASN A 64 -0.14 -0.20 -11.14
CA ASN A 64 1.16 0.29 -11.61
C ASN A 64 1.58 1.51 -10.79
N PHE A 65 2.75 1.42 -10.18
CA PHE A 65 3.31 2.42 -9.27
C PHE A 65 4.70 2.80 -9.75
N TRP A 66 5.01 4.08 -9.73
CA TRP A 66 6.32 4.57 -10.14
C TRP A 66 6.75 5.73 -9.26
N SER A 67 8.06 5.94 -9.20
CA SER A 67 8.60 7.17 -8.63
C SER A 67 9.83 7.62 -9.39
N VAL A 68 10.03 8.93 -9.44
CA VAL A 68 11.24 9.57 -9.92
C VAL A 68 11.79 10.44 -8.81
N SER A 69 13.11 10.50 -8.72
CA SER A 69 13.81 11.33 -7.76
C SER A 69 15.05 11.92 -8.39
N GLY A 70 15.40 13.10 -7.91
CA GLY A 70 16.60 13.81 -8.31
C GLY A 70 17.24 14.42 -7.08
N ALA A 71 18.56 14.43 -7.04
CA ALA A 71 19.27 15.28 -6.12
C ALA A 71 20.46 15.93 -6.79
N TYR A 72 20.76 17.15 -6.36
CA TYR A 72 21.83 17.96 -6.89
C TYR A 72 22.66 18.51 -5.73
N ARG A 73 23.94 18.14 -5.70
CA ARG A 73 24.92 18.60 -4.71
C ARG A 73 25.79 19.69 -5.32
N ILE A 74 25.51 20.93 -4.93
CA ILE A 74 26.22 22.13 -5.39
C ILE A 74 27.67 22.14 -4.93
N THR A 75 27.95 21.70 -3.71
CA THR A 75 29.30 21.78 -3.12
C THR A 75 30.35 20.94 -3.84
N ASN A 76 29.93 20.04 -4.72
CA ASN A 76 30.82 19.24 -5.55
C ASN A 76 31.12 19.87 -6.93
N GLU A 77 30.52 21.02 -7.26
CA GLU A 77 30.80 21.73 -8.51
C GLU A 77 32.18 22.41 -8.52
N PRO A 78 32.82 22.57 -9.70
CA PRO A 78 34.18 23.08 -9.82
C PRO A 78 34.23 24.61 -9.95
N TRP A 79 33.06 25.28 -9.99
CA TRP A 79 32.97 26.73 -10.19
C TRP A 79 33.63 27.50 -9.05
N ASP A 80 34.23 28.65 -9.38
CA ASP A 80 35.03 29.41 -8.42
C ASP A 80 34.20 29.99 -7.27
N TRP A 81 32.95 30.39 -7.52
CA TRP A 81 32.05 30.85 -6.46
C TRP A 81 31.71 29.76 -5.43
N VAL A 82 31.71 28.48 -5.84
CA VAL A 82 31.49 27.35 -4.92
C VAL A 82 32.69 27.19 -3.98
N LYS A 83 33.91 27.47 -4.46
CA LYS A 83 35.11 27.47 -3.61
C LYS A 83 35.03 28.58 -2.54
N SER A 84 34.46 29.73 -2.87
CA SER A 84 34.28 30.84 -1.92
C SER A 84 33.33 30.53 -0.77
N ILE A 85 32.31 29.70 -1.00
CA ILE A 85 31.33 29.32 0.04
C ILE A 85 31.75 28.09 0.88
N LYS A 86 32.69 27.26 0.39
CA LYS A 86 33.15 26.03 1.06
C LYS A 86 33.69 26.18 2.50
N PRO A 87 34.34 27.28 2.89
CA PRO A 87 34.77 27.48 4.28
C PRO A 87 33.60 27.48 5.26
N VAL A 88 32.42 27.95 4.82
CA VAL A 88 31.19 28.01 5.62
C VAL A 88 30.30 26.80 5.34
N PHE A 89 30.04 26.48 4.08
CA PHE A 89 29.14 25.41 3.64
C PHE A 89 29.89 24.24 3.00
N ASN A 90 29.94 23.11 3.69
CA ASN A 90 30.61 21.88 3.23
C ASN A 90 29.68 20.99 2.38
N ASN A 91 28.38 21.02 2.66
CA ASN A 91 27.38 20.32 1.87
C ASN A 91 26.19 21.23 1.59
N ILE A 92 25.81 21.34 0.32
CA ILE A 92 24.55 21.94 -0.11
C ILE A 92 23.98 20.97 -1.12
N LYS A 93 22.90 20.29 -0.75
CA LYS A 93 22.23 19.30 -1.59
C LYS A 93 20.75 19.62 -1.67
N PHE A 94 20.26 19.86 -2.87
CA PHE A 94 18.84 19.91 -3.17
C PHE A 94 18.37 18.52 -3.54
N LYS A 95 17.20 18.11 -3.07
CA LYS A 95 16.60 16.82 -3.40
C LYS A 95 15.11 16.99 -3.67
N GLY A 96 14.61 16.19 -4.60
CA GLY A 96 13.21 16.17 -4.96
C GLY A 96 12.80 14.76 -5.34
N SER A 97 11.58 14.37 -5.02
CA SER A 97 10.99 13.12 -5.49
C SER A 97 9.50 13.27 -5.73
N TYR A 98 9.00 12.55 -6.72
CA TYR A 98 7.60 12.46 -7.05
C TYR A 98 7.24 11.03 -7.43
N GLY A 99 6.15 10.52 -6.89
CA GLY A 99 5.72 9.16 -7.18
C GLY A 99 4.35 8.80 -6.64
N TYR A 100 3.96 7.56 -6.91
CA TYR A 100 2.68 6.98 -6.60
C TYR A 100 2.89 5.68 -5.84
N ASN A 101 2.12 5.45 -4.79
CA ASN A 101 2.05 4.17 -4.08
C ASN A 101 0.61 3.67 -4.04
N GLY A 102 0.44 2.35 -3.98
CA GLY A 102 -0.86 1.69 -3.87
C GLY A 102 -1.22 1.32 -2.45
N THR A 103 -2.51 1.32 -2.15
CA THR A 103 -3.06 0.75 -0.92
C THR A 103 -4.13 -0.29 -1.28
N LEU A 104 -4.08 -1.41 -0.55
CA LEU A 104 -5.02 -2.52 -0.68
C LEU A 104 -6.26 -2.29 0.18
N PRO A 105 -7.42 -2.87 -0.20
CA PRO A 105 -8.59 -2.91 0.66
C PRO A 105 -8.29 -3.73 1.92
N SER A 106 -8.93 -3.34 3.01
CA SER A 106 -8.84 -4.02 4.31
C SER A 106 -9.40 -5.45 4.26
N SER A 107 -10.49 -5.64 3.52
CA SER A 107 -11.13 -6.95 3.33
C SER A 107 -10.62 -7.69 2.09
N TYR A 108 -10.58 -9.02 2.19
CA TYR A 108 -10.00 -9.92 1.19
C TYR A 108 -10.90 -10.15 -0.02
N TYR A 109 -12.21 -10.07 0.15
CA TYR A 109 -13.20 -10.48 -0.84
C TYR A 109 -14.21 -9.37 -1.14
N SER A 110 -13.87 -8.10 -0.89
CA SER A 110 -14.77 -6.96 -1.12
C SER A 110 -15.26 -6.81 -2.56
N TRP A 111 -14.61 -7.46 -3.53
CA TRP A 111 -15.07 -7.50 -4.91
C TRP A 111 -16.13 -8.58 -5.18
N ARG A 112 -16.34 -9.52 -4.26
CA ARG A 112 -17.31 -10.62 -4.37
C ARG A 112 -18.53 -10.34 -3.50
N THR A 113 -19.71 -10.67 -4.02
CA THR A 113 -20.92 -10.79 -3.20
C THR A 113 -20.82 -12.06 -2.37
N LEU A 114 -20.97 -11.93 -1.05
CA LEU A 114 -20.86 -13.04 -0.11
C LEU A 114 -22.24 -13.38 0.45
N PHE A 115 -22.43 -14.66 0.76
CA PHE A 115 -23.62 -15.19 1.39
C PHE A 115 -23.23 -15.92 2.66
N ASN A 116 -24.04 -15.78 3.70
CA ASN A 116 -23.91 -16.53 4.94
C ASN A 116 -25.11 -17.44 5.12
N GLY A 117 -24.93 -18.57 5.80
CA GLY A 117 -26.05 -19.38 6.28
C GLY A 117 -26.80 -18.64 7.38
N THR A 118 -28.13 -18.55 7.26
CA THR A 118 -29.01 -17.89 8.25
C THR A 118 -29.89 -18.87 9.00
N GLY A 119 -29.53 -20.15 8.98
CA GLY A 119 -30.28 -21.24 9.62
C GLY A 119 -31.01 -22.11 8.60
N ARG A 120 -32.12 -22.70 9.03
CA ARG A 120 -32.96 -23.59 8.21
C ARG A 120 -34.36 -23.02 8.05
N TYR A 121 -34.96 -23.16 6.87
CA TYR A 121 -36.37 -22.91 6.62
C TYR A 121 -36.99 -24.21 6.10
N ASN A 122 -38.00 -24.74 6.79
CA ASN A 122 -38.60 -26.04 6.48
C ASN A 122 -37.57 -27.19 6.37
N SER A 123 -36.63 -27.25 7.33
CA SER A 123 -35.51 -28.20 7.36
C SER A 123 -34.47 -28.08 6.23
N GLU A 124 -34.66 -27.16 5.28
CA GLU A 124 -33.71 -26.84 4.22
C GLU A 124 -32.76 -25.71 4.63
N HIS A 125 -31.54 -25.74 4.13
CA HIS A 125 -30.55 -24.69 4.41
C HIS A 125 -30.93 -23.36 3.76
N ALA A 126 -30.96 -22.30 4.55
CA ALA A 126 -31.21 -20.94 4.06
C ALA A 126 -29.90 -20.14 4.00
N LEU A 127 -29.72 -19.42 2.90
CA LEU A 127 -28.62 -18.47 2.70
C LEU A 127 -29.21 -17.06 2.61
N SER A 128 -28.54 -16.10 3.25
CA SER A 128 -28.78 -14.68 3.01
C SER A 128 -27.51 -14.01 2.52
N GLN A 129 -27.67 -12.96 1.71
CA GLN A 129 -26.54 -12.13 1.32
C GLN A 129 -25.99 -11.43 2.56
N SER A 130 -24.70 -11.57 2.81
CA SER A 130 -23.99 -10.97 3.95
C SER A 130 -23.17 -9.75 3.55
N PHE A 131 -22.74 -9.68 2.29
CA PHE A 131 -21.97 -8.56 1.76
C PHE A 131 -22.27 -8.33 0.27
N ARG A 132 -22.38 -7.06 -0.14
CA ARG A 132 -22.50 -6.69 -1.55
C ARG A 132 -21.11 -6.38 -2.13
N GLY A 133 -20.66 -7.22 -3.07
CA GLY A 133 -19.37 -7.02 -3.72
C GLY A 133 -19.36 -5.81 -4.64
N THR A 134 -18.17 -5.21 -4.81
CA THR A 134 -17.90 -4.12 -5.75
C THR A 134 -16.88 -4.59 -6.79
N TYR A 135 -17.34 -4.97 -7.99
CA TYR A 135 -16.49 -5.63 -8.99
C TYR A 135 -15.40 -4.71 -9.57
N ASP A 136 -15.71 -3.43 -9.66
CA ASP A 136 -14.85 -2.32 -10.12
C ASP A 136 -13.90 -1.79 -9.02
N LEU A 137 -13.87 -2.45 -7.86
CA LEU A 137 -12.96 -2.13 -6.78
C LEU A 137 -11.50 -2.19 -7.27
N SER A 138 -10.78 -1.09 -7.10
CA SER A 138 -9.41 -0.94 -7.56
C SER A 138 -8.52 -0.31 -6.49
N TRP A 139 -7.22 -0.21 -6.78
CA TRP A 139 -6.22 0.30 -5.86
C TRP A 139 -6.46 1.77 -5.47
N GLU A 140 -6.39 2.06 -4.17
CA GLU A 140 -6.23 3.43 -3.71
C GLU A 140 -4.83 3.93 -4.06
N LYS A 141 -4.73 5.12 -4.64
CA LYS A 141 -3.48 5.71 -5.13
C LYS A 141 -3.06 6.88 -4.24
N ASN A 142 -1.84 6.79 -3.71
CA ASN A 142 -1.21 7.81 -2.89
C ASN A 142 -0.12 8.53 -3.70
N LYS A 143 -0.40 9.77 -4.13
CA LYS A 143 0.60 10.62 -4.82
C LYS A 143 1.43 11.36 -3.78
N ILE A 144 2.75 11.25 -3.88
CA ILE A 144 3.69 11.83 -2.93
C ILE A 144 4.67 12.73 -3.68
N LEU A 145 4.76 13.99 -3.24
CA LEU A 145 5.78 14.94 -3.63
C LEU A 145 6.64 15.26 -2.41
N ASN A 146 7.97 15.17 -2.56
CA ASN A 146 8.92 15.67 -1.57
C ASN A 146 9.90 16.62 -2.25
N VAL A 147 10.20 17.74 -1.61
CA VAL A 147 11.25 18.68 -2.01
C VAL A 147 12.02 19.04 -0.75
N GLY A 148 13.34 19.01 -0.80
CA GLY A 148 14.16 19.28 0.37
C GLY A 148 15.52 19.85 0.04
N VAL A 149 16.12 20.43 1.06
CA VAL A 149 17.49 20.95 1.05
C VAL A 149 18.24 20.45 2.28
N ASP A 150 19.42 19.92 2.04
CA ASP A 150 20.38 19.50 3.07
C ASP A 150 21.56 20.47 3.06
N LEU A 151 21.82 21.10 4.20
CA LEU A 151 22.94 22.02 4.43
C LEU A 151 23.87 21.43 5.50
N GLY A 152 25.17 21.43 5.22
CA GLY A 152 26.23 21.09 6.18
C GLY A 152 27.21 22.24 6.27
N MET A 153 27.49 22.71 7.49
CA MET A 153 28.30 23.90 7.76
C MET A 153 29.41 23.64 8.78
N PHE A 154 30.48 24.43 8.69
CA PHE A 154 31.62 24.45 9.62
C PHE A 154 32.28 23.08 9.86
N LYS A 155 32.61 22.39 8.76
CA LYS A 155 33.05 20.98 8.73
C LYS A 155 31.96 20.03 9.24
N ASP A 156 30.74 20.24 8.77
CA ASP A 156 29.55 19.46 9.13
C ASP A 156 29.22 19.44 10.63
N LYS A 157 29.73 20.42 11.41
CA LYS A 157 29.38 20.62 12.83
C LYS A 157 27.92 21.04 13.01
N ILE A 158 27.36 21.74 12.02
CA ILE A 158 25.95 22.09 11.97
C ILE A 158 25.36 21.49 10.69
N LYS A 159 24.33 20.66 10.86
CA LYS A 159 23.58 20.06 9.75
C LYS A 159 22.13 20.52 9.85
N ILE A 160 21.64 21.14 8.79
CA ILE A 160 20.25 21.61 8.71
C ILE A 160 19.61 20.86 7.54
N THR A 161 18.42 20.33 7.77
CA THR A 161 17.61 19.70 6.74
C THR A 161 16.23 20.34 6.79
N ALA A 162 15.78 20.87 5.65
CA ALA A 162 14.45 21.40 5.50
C ALA A 162 13.75 20.64 4.38
N GLU A 163 12.55 20.14 4.66
CA GLU A 163 11.78 19.33 3.73
C GLU A 163 10.34 19.83 3.67
N TYR A 164 9.82 19.89 2.46
CA TYR A 164 8.42 20.10 2.16
C TYR A 164 7.87 18.83 1.52
N TYR A 165 6.79 18.32 2.08
CA TYR A 165 6.11 17.12 1.62
C TYR A 165 4.63 17.41 1.37
N ARG A 166 4.10 16.82 0.30
CA ARG A 166 2.67 16.82 -0.01
C ARG A 166 2.23 15.43 -0.42
N ARG A 167 1.21 14.90 0.26
CA ARG A 167 0.51 13.67 -0.13
C ARG A 167 -0.92 13.96 -0.53
N LYS A 168 -1.36 13.33 -1.62
CA LYS A 168 -2.75 13.37 -2.08
C LYS A 168 -3.19 11.94 -2.39
N SER A 169 -4.18 11.47 -1.64
CA SER A 169 -4.87 10.21 -1.92
C SER A 169 -5.96 10.43 -2.97
N SER A 170 -6.15 9.45 -3.84
CA SER A 170 -7.23 9.37 -4.83
C SER A 170 -7.71 7.93 -4.91
N ASP A 171 -8.96 7.74 -5.33
CA ASP A 171 -9.62 6.42 -5.38
C ASP A 171 -9.66 5.77 -3.99
N LEU A 172 -10.07 6.56 -2.98
CA LEU A 172 -10.08 6.16 -1.56
C LEU A 172 -10.92 4.90 -1.37
N LEU A 173 -10.35 3.91 -0.68
CA LEU A 173 -11.06 2.69 -0.32
C LEU A 173 -11.84 2.94 0.98
N GLN A 174 -13.14 3.12 0.86
CA GLN A 174 -14.02 3.46 1.98
C GLN A 174 -15.29 2.61 1.99
N ASP A 175 -15.72 2.22 3.19
CA ASP A 175 -17.05 1.65 3.42
C ASP A 175 -18.10 2.76 3.32
N VAL A 176 -18.80 2.82 2.18
CA VAL A 176 -19.83 3.82 1.92
C VAL A 176 -21.16 3.32 2.49
N PRO A 177 -21.84 4.10 3.37
CA PRO A 177 -23.17 3.74 3.84
C PRO A 177 -24.15 3.61 2.69
N VAL A 178 -24.86 2.49 2.64
CA VAL A 178 -25.99 2.28 1.74
C VAL A 178 -27.27 2.55 2.53
N SER A 179 -28.05 3.54 2.07
CA SER A 179 -29.33 3.94 2.66
C SER A 179 -30.43 2.93 2.37
#